data_AF-A0AAD5JZT2-F1
#
_entry.id   AF-A0AAD5JZT2-F1
#
_cell.length_a   1.000
_cell.length_b   1.000
_cell.length_c   1.000
_cell.angle_alpha   90.00
_cell.angle_beta   90.00
_cell.angle_gamma   90.00
#
_symmetry.space_group_name_H-M   'P 1'
#
loop_
_entity.id
_entity.type
_entity.pdbx_description
1 polymer ?
#
loop_
_entity_poly.entity_id
_entity_poly.type
_entity_poly.pdbx_seq_one_letter_code
_entity_poly.pdbx_strand_id
1 'polypeptide(L)'
;MQSPLHPVYPGPKERRTLYFNCINNIIDVEEWLVGWFMRSHNPEQQPMVHEIRRENLAEWIAWAFFAQPLETVLEDEEATTEMYWMINHFADKFGLDFTPGYDEDIIAFRLTLDPVQAYHRPLVFYLFIISMTYLNTFLLSFWGFKKFGPDIPSALSLGWSTLPSETTTSTSSASTGRVGYWYREGKNPNKKPIVFIHGIGPGLLPYLKFVYHLLDIDAPLFCVEQPYVSMRCIEDVPSMQETVQDLERMLHFHGFRDAVYVSHSLGVVIQTRSSRRRKSQHQNRTIRMPRATKVFLSEHDNIVNSSRVHEYLSSNGVNSEVMEGLDHGWFLFKSAWQQQILDTVSDYASINN
;
A
#
# COMPACT_ATOMS: atom_id res chain seq x y z
N MET A 1 -7.71 17.33 -14.46
CA MET A 1 -8.41 16.04 -14.32
C MET A 1 -7.67 14.96 -15.07
N GLN A 2 -7.03 14.04 -14.35
CA GLN A 2 -6.53 12.79 -14.93
C GLN A 2 -7.72 12.03 -15.54
N SER A 3 -7.63 11.60 -16.79
CA SER A 3 -8.68 10.75 -17.37
C SER A 3 -8.84 9.51 -16.48
N PRO A 4 -10.07 9.07 -16.17
CA PRO A 4 -10.27 7.85 -15.40
C PRO A 4 -9.53 6.72 -16.10
N LEU A 5 -8.73 5.98 -15.33
CA LEU A 5 -8.08 4.79 -15.84
C LEU A 5 -9.18 3.86 -16.38
N HIS A 6 -8.96 3.32 -17.58
CA HIS A 6 -9.91 2.36 -18.13
C HIS A 6 -10.01 1.17 -17.16
N PRO A 7 -11.24 0.71 -16.84
CA PRO A 7 -11.41 -0.47 -16.02
C PRO A 7 -10.66 -1.64 -16.65
N VAL A 8 -9.86 -2.33 -15.83
CA VAL A 8 -9.10 -3.50 -16.25
C VAL A 8 -9.94 -4.72 -15.98
N TYR A 9 -10.46 -5.34 -17.04
CA TYR A 9 -11.22 -6.58 -16.95
C TYR A 9 -10.26 -7.77 -17.09
N PRO A 10 -10.10 -8.60 -16.05
CA PRO A 10 -9.19 -9.75 -16.10
C PRO A 10 -9.67 -10.80 -17.09
N GLY A 11 -8.75 -11.37 -17.86
CA GLY A 11 -9.07 -12.46 -18.80
C GLY A 11 -9.35 -13.78 -18.07
N PRO A 12 -9.99 -14.78 -18.71
CA PRO A 12 -10.42 -16.04 -18.06
C PRO A 12 -9.30 -16.76 -17.28
N LYS A 13 -8.09 -16.82 -17.85
CA LYS A 13 -6.92 -17.42 -17.20
C LYS A 13 -6.51 -16.67 -15.93
N GLU A 14 -6.56 -15.34 -15.97
CA GLU A 14 -6.21 -14.49 -14.83
C GLU A 14 -7.27 -14.62 -13.74
N ARG A 15 -8.56 -14.61 -14.12
CA ARG A 15 -9.69 -14.83 -13.20
C ARG A 15 -9.58 -16.15 -12.45
N ARG A 16 -9.37 -17.27 -13.17
CA ARG A 16 -9.19 -18.59 -12.53
C ARG A 16 -7.98 -18.63 -11.61
N THR A 17 -6.86 -18.03 -12.04
CA THR A 17 -5.65 -17.98 -11.21
C THR A 17 -5.91 -17.18 -9.93
N LEU A 18 -6.56 -16.03 -10.03
CA LEU A 18 -6.93 -15.20 -8.89
C LEU A 18 -7.90 -15.94 -7.96
N TYR A 19 -8.94 -16.56 -8.52
CA TYR A 19 -9.91 -17.38 -7.79
C TYR A 19 -9.22 -18.45 -6.94
N PHE A 20 -8.40 -19.32 -7.55
CA PHE A 20 -7.69 -20.36 -6.82
C PHE A 20 -6.72 -19.79 -5.77
N ASN A 21 -6.05 -18.68 -6.07
CA ASN A 21 -5.20 -18.02 -5.09
C ASN A 21 -6.02 -17.52 -3.88
N CYS A 22 -7.20 -16.95 -4.07
CA CYS A 22 -8.04 -16.51 -2.96
C CYS A 22 -8.57 -17.70 -2.16
N ILE A 23 -9.25 -18.65 -2.79
CA ILE A 23 -9.94 -19.72 -2.07
C ILE A 23 -8.98 -20.69 -1.38
N ASN A 24 -7.74 -20.85 -1.84
CA ASN A 24 -6.74 -21.71 -1.19
C ASN A 24 -6.12 -21.08 0.06
N ASN A 25 -6.34 -19.80 0.30
CA ASN A 25 -5.83 -19.08 1.48
C ASN A 25 -6.94 -18.76 2.50
N ILE A 26 -8.16 -19.28 2.30
CA ILE A 26 -9.25 -19.22 3.29
C ILE A 26 -8.98 -20.30 4.34
N ILE A 27 -8.94 -19.89 5.61
CA ILE A 27 -8.73 -20.77 6.77
C ILE A 27 -10.09 -21.08 7.40
N ASP A 28 -10.82 -20.02 7.77
CA ASP A 28 -12.20 -20.08 8.23
C ASP A 28 -13.10 -19.48 7.14
N VAL A 29 -13.95 -20.31 6.55
CA VAL A 29 -14.87 -19.88 5.49
C VAL A 29 -16.06 -19.11 6.05
N GLU A 30 -16.50 -19.41 7.27
CA GLU A 30 -17.67 -18.77 7.85
C GLU A 30 -17.35 -17.32 8.17
N GLU A 31 -16.24 -17.08 8.87
CA GLU A 31 -15.77 -15.72 9.18
C GLU A 31 -15.41 -14.95 7.89
N TRP A 32 -14.71 -15.59 6.96
CA TRP A 32 -14.25 -14.92 5.75
C TRP A 32 -15.40 -14.54 4.82
N LEU A 33 -16.38 -15.42 4.62
CA LEU A 33 -17.47 -15.19 3.68
C LEU A 33 -18.40 -14.09 4.19
N VAL A 34 -18.84 -14.15 5.44
CA VAL A 34 -19.78 -13.16 6.00
C VAL A 34 -19.17 -11.76 6.06
N GLY A 35 -17.84 -11.65 6.18
CA GLY A 35 -17.13 -10.37 6.14
C GLY A 35 -17.27 -9.60 4.82
N TRP A 36 -17.72 -10.25 3.75
CA TRP A 36 -17.99 -9.61 2.45
C TRP A 36 -19.42 -9.13 2.26
N PHE A 37 -20.29 -9.36 3.25
CA PHE A 37 -21.70 -9.00 3.18
C PHE A 37 -22.11 -8.17 4.39
N MET A 38 -23.13 -7.34 4.20
CA MET A 38 -23.73 -6.53 5.24
C MET A 38 -25.25 -6.53 5.12
N ARG A 39 -25.95 -6.19 6.20
CA ARG A 39 -27.40 -5.98 6.14
C ARG A 39 -27.73 -4.55 5.72
N SER A 40 -28.70 -4.40 4.84
CA SER A 40 -29.12 -3.09 4.32
C SER A 40 -29.70 -2.19 5.41
N HIS A 41 -30.48 -2.75 6.34
CA HIS A 41 -31.14 -2.02 7.42
C HIS A 41 -30.29 -1.91 8.70
N ASN A 42 -29.31 -2.80 8.89
CA ASN A 42 -28.42 -2.78 10.06
C ASN A 42 -26.98 -3.19 9.69
N PRO A 43 -26.18 -2.26 9.15
CA PRO A 43 -24.82 -2.55 8.68
C PRO A 43 -23.86 -3.14 9.73
N GLU A 44 -24.12 -2.91 11.02
CA GLU A 44 -23.29 -3.42 12.12
C GLU A 44 -23.51 -4.92 12.36
N GLN A 45 -24.65 -5.46 11.91
CA GLN A 45 -24.99 -6.86 12.05
C GLN A 45 -24.62 -7.64 10.78
N GLN A 46 -23.67 -8.58 10.93
CA GLN A 46 -23.30 -9.49 9.85
C GLN A 46 -24.38 -10.56 9.64
N PRO A 47 -24.62 -10.98 8.37
CA PRO A 47 -25.45 -12.15 8.09
C PRO A 47 -24.72 -13.44 8.52
N MET A 48 -25.47 -14.51 8.73
CA MET A 48 -24.93 -15.86 8.85
C MET A 48 -24.73 -16.49 7.47
N VAL A 49 -23.80 -17.45 7.36
CA VAL A 49 -23.46 -18.11 6.09
C VAL A 49 -24.68 -18.69 5.36
N HIS A 50 -25.60 -19.33 6.09
CA HIS A 50 -26.79 -19.96 5.52
C HIS A 50 -27.85 -18.96 5.01
N GLU A 51 -27.76 -17.69 5.42
CA GLU A 51 -28.65 -16.62 4.97
C GLU A 51 -28.21 -16.09 3.60
N ILE A 52 -26.91 -16.17 3.28
CA ILE A 52 -26.37 -15.75 1.99
C ILE A 52 -26.93 -16.65 0.89
N ARG A 53 -27.68 -16.05 -0.05
CA ARG A 53 -28.25 -16.79 -1.17
C ARG A 53 -27.27 -16.90 -2.32
N ARG A 54 -27.56 -17.84 -3.22
CA ARG A 54 -26.73 -18.12 -4.40
C ARG A 54 -26.49 -16.89 -5.27
N GLU A 55 -27.52 -16.05 -5.47
CA GLU A 55 -27.39 -14.86 -6.32
C GLU A 55 -26.69 -13.69 -5.60
N ASN A 56 -26.76 -13.60 -4.26
CA ASN A 56 -25.93 -12.65 -3.50
C ASN A 56 -24.44 -13.01 -3.66
N LEU A 57 -24.10 -14.30 -3.64
CA LEU A 57 -22.74 -14.76 -3.91
C LEU A 57 -22.33 -14.55 -5.37
N ALA A 58 -23.25 -14.72 -6.33
CA ALA A 58 -23.00 -14.43 -7.74
C ALA A 58 -22.63 -12.95 -7.96
N GLU A 59 -23.37 -12.04 -7.33
CA GLU A 59 -23.07 -10.61 -7.34
C GLU A 59 -21.68 -10.30 -6.80
N TRP A 60 -21.31 -10.92 -5.67
CA TRP A 60 -19.98 -10.76 -5.10
C TRP A 60 -18.88 -11.31 -6.02
N ILE A 61 -19.06 -12.49 -6.62
CA ILE A 61 -18.09 -13.11 -7.55
C ILE A 61 -17.93 -12.30 -8.84
N ALA A 62 -19.03 -11.78 -9.40
CA ALA A 62 -19.01 -10.90 -10.57
C ALA A 62 -18.13 -9.68 -10.32
N TRP A 63 -18.29 -9.02 -9.18
CA TRP A 63 -17.39 -7.95 -8.78
C TRP A 63 -15.95 -8.44 -8.55
N ALA A 64 -15.76 -9.44 -7.68
CA ALA A 64 -14.45 -9.83 -7.16
C ALA A 64 -13.50 -10.38 -8.23
N PHE A 65 -14.04 -11.12 -9.21
CA PHE A 65 -13.23 -11.80 -10.22
C PHE A 65 -13.43 -11.27 -11.64
N PHE A 66 -14.57 -10.65 -11.97
CA PHE A 66 -14.81 -10.10 -13.31
C PHE A 66 -14.66 -8.58 -13.34
N ALA A 67 -14.62 -7.91 -12.18
CA ALA A 67 -14.62 -6.45 -12.06
C ALA A 67 -15.82 -5.80 -12.78
N GLN A 68 -16.96 -6.51 -12.81
CA GLN A 68 -18.17 -6.12 -13.54
C GLN A 68 -19.43 -6.30 -12.67
N PRO A 69 -20.50 -5.53 -12.94
CA PRO A 69 -21.82 -5.81 -12.37
C PRO A 69 -22.33 -7.18 -12.78
N LEU A 70 -23.18 -7.78 -11.94
CA LEU A 70 -23.76 -9.10 -12.20
C LEU A 70 -24.51 -9.13 -13.54
N GLU A 71 -25.27 -8.08 -13.85
CA GLU A 71 -26.06 -7.96 -15.07
C GLU A 71 -25.19 -8.06 -16.32
N THR A 72 -24.02 -7.42 -16.32
CA THR A 72 -23.07 -7.48 -17.43
C THR A 72 -22.45 -8.87 -17.60
N VAL A 73 -22.17 -9.57 -16.50
CA VAL A 73 -21.66 -10.95 -16.56
C VAL A 73 -22.73 -11.89 -17.10
N LEU A 74 -24.00 -11.67 -16.74
CA LEU A 74 -25.15 -12.47 -17.19
C LEU A 74 -25.47 -12.32 -18.68
N GLU A 75 -25.05 -11.23 -19.32
CA GLU A 75 -25.19 -11.03 -20.77
C GLU A 75 -24.23 -11.90 -21.61
N ASP A 76 -23.13 -12.37 -21.01
CA ASP A 76 -22.13 -13.24 -21.64
C ASP A 76 -22.30 -14.69 -21.14
N GLU A 77 -22.68 -15.60 -22.04
CA GLU A 77 -22.92 -17.01 -21.73
C GLU A 77 -21.66 -17.73 -21.20
N GLU A 78 -20.47 -17.40 -21.72
CA GLU A 78 -19.21 -18.00 -21.27
C GLU A 78 -18.84 -17.49 -19.87
N ALA A 79 -18.97 -16.18 -19.64
CA ALA A 79 -18.70 -15.56 -18.35
C ALA A 79 -19.68 -16.04 -17.27
N THR A 80 -20.97 -16.15 -17.62
CA THR A 80 -22.02 -16.71 -16.76
C THR A 80 -21.71 -18.14 -16.35
N THR A 81 -21.35 -18.98 -17.32
CA THR A 81 -20.99 -20.38 -17.07
C THR A 81 -19.78 -20.49 -16.15
N GLU A 82 -18.76 -19.66 -16.38
CA GLU A 82 -17.57 -19.61 -15.52
C GLU A 82 -17.90 -19.14 -14.09
N MET A 83 -18.71 -18.10 -13.93
CA MET A 83 -19.12 -17.56 -12.63
C MET A 83 -19.89 -18.61 -11.82
N TYR A 84 -20.89 -19.26 -12.40
CA TYR A 84 -21.64 -20.31 -11.71
C TYR A 84 -20.79 -21.55 -11.42
N TRP A 85 -19.81 -21.86 -12.29
CA TRP A 85 -18.80 -22.88 -11.98
C TRP A 85 -17.98 -22.49 -10.74
N MET A 86 -17.56 -21.22 -10.60
CA MET A 86 -16.84 -20.74 -9.41
C MET A 86 -17.70 -20.85 -8.14
N ILE A 87 -19.00 -20.56 -8.22
CA ILE A 87 -19.95 -20.71 -7.10
C ILE A 87 -20.02 -22.17 -6.67
N ASN A 88 -20.27 -23.09 -7.61
CA ASN A 88 -20.41 -24.51 -7.30
C ASN A 88 -19.10 -25.08 -6.74
N HIS A 89 -17.96 -24.75 -7.36
CA HIS A 89 -16.66 -25.18 -6.86
C HIS A 89 -16.35 -24.61 -5.46
N PHE A 90 -16.79 -23.39 -5.16
CA PHE A 90 -16.64 -22.80 -3.83
C PHE A 90 -17.50 -23.55 -2.80
N ALA A 91 -18.76 -23.81 -3.14
CA ALA A 91 -19.69 -24.58 -2.32
C ALA A 91 -19.15 -25.99 -2.02
N ASP A 92 -18.71 -26.72 -3.05
CA ASP A 92 -18.15 -28.06 -2.93
C ASP A 92 -16.88 -28.10 -2.07
N LYS A 93 -15.99 -27.12 -2.26
CA LYS A 93 -14.71 -27.06 -1.54
C LYS A 93 -14.92 -26.88 -0.03
N PHE A 94 -15.89 -26.06 0.37
CA PHE A 94 -16.12 -25.71 1.77
C PHE A 94 -17.31 -26.46 2.38
N GLY A 95 -17.97 -27.35 1.64
CA GLY A 95 -19.13 -28.10 2.11
C GLY A 95 -20.34 -27.21 2.42
N LEU A 96 -20.51 -26.12 1.67
CA LEU A 96 -21.59 -25.16 1.86
C LEU A 96 -22.77 -25.47 0.91
N ASP A 97 -23.99 -25.22 1.38
CA ASP A 97 -25.20 -25.27 0.56
C ASP A 97 -25.84 -23.89 0.48
N PHE A 98 -25.87 -23.33 -0.72
CA PHE A 98 -26.44 -22.00 -0.96
C PHE A 98 -27.86 -22.14 -1.46
N THR A 99 -28.80 -21.63 -0.66
CA THR A 99 -30.21 -21.63 -1.06
C THR A 99 -30.41 -20.77 -2.32
N PRO A 100 -31.23 -21.25 -3.29
CA PRO A 100 -31.51 -20.49 -4.51
C PRO A 100 -32.21 -19.15 -4.22
N GLY A 101 -31.95 -18.15 -5.08
CA GLY A 101 -32.57 -16.83 -5.02
C GLY A 101 -31.61 -15.72 -4.62
N TYR A 102 -32.18 -14.55 -4.38
CA TYR A 102 -31.50 -13.34 -3.91
C TYR A 102 -32.23 -12.82 -2.67
N ASP A 103 -31.48 -12.41 -1.65
CA ASP A 103 -32.02 -11.74 -0.47
C ASP A 103 -31.72 -10.24 -0.55
N GLU A 104 -32.77 -9.40 -0.56
CA GLU A 104 -32.66 -7.93 -0.66
C GLU A 104 -32.10 -7.28 0.61
N ASP A 105 -32.15 -7.96 1.76
CA ASP A 105 -31.54 -7.45 2.99
C ASP A 105 -30.02 -7.65 3.00
N ILE A 106 -29.48 -8.56 2.19
CA ILE A 106 -28.05 -8.91 2.17
C ILE A 106 -27.35 -8.23 1.00
N ILE A 107 -26.47 -7.28 1.30
CA ILE A 107 -25.71 -6.52 0.31
C ILE A 107 -24.26 -7.00 0.29
N ALA A 108 -23.74 -7.32 -0.90
CA ALA A 108 -22.33 -7.63 -1.11
C ALA A 108 -21.48 -6.35 -1.19
N PHE A 109 -20.31 -6.32 -0.54
CA PHE A 109 -19.33 -5.26 -0.74
C PHE A 109 -18.68 -5.37 -2.12
N ARG A 110 -18.84 -4.34 -2.95
CA ARG A 110 -18.26 -4.25 -4.30
C ARG A 110 -17.39 -3.00 -4.42
N LEU A 111 -16.20 -3.04 -3.81
CA LEU A 111 -15.34 -1.88 -3.53
C LEU A 111 -15.02 -0.97 -4.73
N THR A 112 -15.11 -1.47 -5.97
CA THR A 112 -14.84 -0.70 -7.19
C THR A 112 -16.10 -0.29 -7.96
N LEU A 113 -17.26 -0.81 -7.60
CA LEU A 113 -18.54 -0.54 -8.26
C LEU A 113 -19.48 0.27 -7.35
N ASP A 114 -19.41 0.04 -6.04
CA ASP A 114 -20.22 0.76 -5.07
C ASP A 114 -19.85 2.25 -5.06
N PRO A 115 -20.85 3.15 -4.93
CA PRO A 115 -20.61 4.58 -5.00
C PRO A 115 -19.73 5.05 -3.84
N VAL A 116 -18.63 5.72 -4.17
CA VAL A 116 -17.78 6.37 -3.18
C VAL A 116 -18.49 7.59 -2.61
N GLN A 117 -18.93 7.50 -1.36
CA GLN A 117 -19.53 8.60 -0.62
C GLN A 117 -18.44 9.60 -0.20
N ALA A 118 -18.05 10.48 -1.13
CA ALA A 118 -17.01 11.47 -0.91
C ALA A 118 -17.56 12.73 -0.22
N TYR A 119 -17.06 13.01 0.99
CA TYR A 119 -17.34 14.26 1.71
C TYR A 119 -16.09 15.13 1.75
N HIS A 120 -16.25 16.43 1.45
CA HIS A 120 -15.17 17.39 1.62
C HIS A 120 -14.95 17.70 3.10
N ARG A 121 -13.72 18.04 3.46
CA ARG A 121 -13.40 18.56 4.79
C ARG A 121 -13.60 20.10 4.79
N PRO A 122 -13.79 20.73 5.96
CA PRO A 122 -13.81 22.20 6.05
C PRO A 122 -12.50 22.81 5.51
N LEU A 123 -12.55 24.01 4.93
CA LEU A 123 -11.36 24.68 4.34
C LEU A 123 -10.17 24.76 5.32
N VAL A 124 -10.44 24.98 6.60
CA VAL A 124 -9.42 25.05 7.67
C VAL A 124 -8.59 23.77 7.78
N PHE A 125 -9.16 22.60 7.49
CA PHE A 125 -8.42 21.34 7.48
C PHE A 125 -7.36 21.34 6.37
N TYR A 126 -7.72 21.77 5.16
CA TYR A 126 -6.77 21.83 4.06
C TYR A 126 -5.67 22.88 4.30
N LEU A 127 -6.03 24.05 4.84
CA LEU A 127 -5.05 25.07 5.23
C LEU A 127 -4.08 24.52 6.28
N PHE A 128 -4.58 23.77 7.27
CA PHE A 128 -3.74 23.12 8.27
C PHE A 128 -2.76 22.13 7.63
N ILE A 129 -3.21 21.24 6.73
CA ILE A 129 -2.33 20.29 6.03
C ILE A 129 -1.26 21.02 5.18
N ILE A 130 -1.62 22.12 4.52
CA ILE A 130 -0.68 22.96 3.77
C ILE A 130 0.38 23.55 4.70
N SER A 131 -0.03 24.17 5.82
CA SER A 131 0.90 24.71 6.82
C SER A 131 1.83 23.63 7.38
N MET A 132 1.32 22.44 7.67
CA MET A 132 2.13 21.31 8.13
C MET A 132 3.13 20.81 7.07
N THR A 133 2.75 20.86 5.79
CA THR A 133 3.65 20.51 4.68
C THR A 133 4.81 21.50 4.57
N TYR A 134 4.56 22.80 4.75
CA TYR A 134 5.61 23.82 4.81
C TYR A 134 6.53 23.64 6.02
N LEU A 135 5.96 23.31 7.20
CA LEU A 135 6.76 23.01 8.39
C LEU A 135 7.65 21.78 8.18
N ASN A 136 7.11 20.71 7.59
CA ASN A 136 7.88 19.52 7.24
C ASN A 136 9.04 19.85 6.29
N THR A 137 8.78 20.63 5.24
CA THR A 137 9.78 21.09 4.26
C THR A 137 10.89 21.88 4.98
N PHE A 138 10.51 22.84 5.83
CA PHE A 138 11.45 23.63 6.60
C PHE A 138 12.33 22.77 7.50
N LEU A 139 11.75 21.84 8.26
CA LEU A 139 12.49 20.97 9.18
C LEU A 139 13.47 20.04 8.43
N LEU A 140 13.04 19.43 7.32
CA LEU A 140 13.90 18.57 6.51
C LEU A 140 15.06 19.37 5.90
N SER A 141 14.79 20.55 5.35
CA SER A 141 15.85 21.45 4.85
C SER A 141 16.80 21.87 5.97
N PHE A 142 16.28 22.19 7.16
CA PHE A 142 17.09 22.54 8.32
C PHE A 142 17.99 21.38 8.79
N TRP A 143 17.54 20.13 8.63
CA TRP A 143 18.35 18.92 8.89
C TRP A 143 19.32 18.57 7.75
N GLY A 144 19.40 19.37 6.70
CA GLY A 144 20.33 19.22 5.59
C GLY A 144 19.81 18.32 4.45
N PHE A 145 18.51 18.02 4.40
CA PHE A 145 17.93 17.36 3.23
C PHE A 145 17.76 18.34 2.08
N LYS A 146 18.01 17.84 0.86
CA LYS A 146 17.73 18.51 -0.40
C LYS A 146 16.55 17.80 -1.08
N LYS A 147 15.62 18.57 -1.63
CA LYS A 147 14.45 18.04 -2.34
C LYS A 147 14.80 17.80 -3.80
N PHE A 148 14.31 16.68 -4.35
CA PHE A 148 14.47 16.30 -5.75
C PHE A 148 13.14 15.79 -6.33
N GLY A 149 13.05 15.77 -7.66
CA GLY A 149 11.85 15.38 -8.39
C GLY A 149 10.89 16.56 -8.61
N PRO A 150 9.66 16.29 -9.06
CA PRO A 150 8.73 17.33 -9.43
C PRO A 150 8.30 18.13 -8.19
N ASP A 151 8.21 19.45 -8.33
CA ASP A 151 7.43 20.22 -7.39
C ASP A 151 5.96 19.89 -7.63
N ILE A 152 5.36 19.28 -6.62
CA ILE A 152 3.96 18.86 -6.67
C ILE A 152 3.17 19.94 -5.92
N PRO A 153 2.70 21.01 -6.60
CA PRO A 153 1.83 22.00 -5.99
C PRO A 153 0.54 21.32 -5.56
N SER A 154 0.11 21.59 -4.32
CA SER A 154 -1.26 21.21 -3.93
C SER A 154 -2.24 22.11 -4.66
N ALA A 155 -3.45 21.63 -4.99
CA ALA A 155 -4.45 22.42 -5.74
C ALA A 155 -4.79 23.79 -5.11
N LEU A 156 -4.47 23.98 -3.82
CA LEU A 156 -4.64 25.22 -3.06
C LEU A 156 -3.32 25.96 -2.78
N SER A 157 -2.18 25.52 -3.32
CA SER A 157 -0.95 26.31 -3.25
C SER A 157 -1.14 27.52 -4.15
N LEU A 158 -1.57 28.62 -3.54
CA LEU A 158 -1.77 29.93 -4.13
C LEU A 158 -0.44 30.46 -4.70
N GLY A 159 0.00 29.97 -5.85
CA GLY A 159 1.12 30.50 -6.65
C GLY A 159 2.48 30.64 -5.96
N TRP A 160 2.63 30.18 -4.72
CA TRP A 160 3.83 30.39 -3.92
C TRP A 160 4.79 29.22 -4.13
N SER A 161 5.35 29.16 -5.34
CA SER A 161 6.53 28.36 -5.66
C SER A 161 7.68 28.86 -4.77
N THR A 162 7.79 28.32 -3.56
CA THR A 162 8.86 28.67 -2.63
C THR A 162 9.76 27.48 -2.40
N LEU A 163 10.77 27.42 -3.25
CA LEU A 163 12.14 27.79 -2.95
C LEU A 163 12.86 27.83 -4.30
N PRO A 164 13.95 28.59 -4.48
CA PRO A 164 14.81 28.37 -5.64
C PRO A 164 15.31 26.94 -5.50
N SER A 165 14.78 26.04 -6.35
CA SER A 165 15.50 24.81 -6.65
C SER A 165 16.87 25.30 -7.09
N GLU A 166 17.93 24.99 -6.33
CA GLU A 166 19.28 25.23 -6.81
C GLU A 166 19.39 24.43 -8.10
N THR A 167 19.15 25.12 -9.20
CA THR A 167 19.47 24.70 -10.55
C THR A 167 20.98 24.62 -10.56
N THR A 168 21.52 23.51 -10.05
CA THR A 168 22.91 23.13 -10.24
C THR A 168 23.10 23.13 -11.75
N THR A 169 23.77 24.17 -12.22
CA THR A 169 24.13 24.38 -13.60
C THR A 169 24.85 23.13 -14.12
N SER A 170 24.22 22.53 -15.13
CA SER A 170 24.92 21.89 -16.24
C SER A 170 25.57 20.53 -15.98
N THR A 171 24.75 19.47 -15.99
CA THR A 171 25.02 18.30 -16.86
C THR A 171 23.75 17.43 -17.02
N SER A 172 23.24 17.39 -18.26
CA SER A 172 22.54 16.26 -18.90
C SER A 172 21.38 15.55 -18.16
N SER A 173 20.15 15.83 -18.60
CA SER A 173 19.12 14.83 -18.95
C SER A 173 18.70 13.76 -17.93
N ALA A 174 18.68 14.02 -16.62
CA ALA A 174 18.22 13.04 -15.64
C ALA A 174 17.26 13.62 -14.58
N SER A 175 15.95 13.52 -14.86
CA SER A 175 14.89 13.05 -13.94
C SER A 175 13.51 13.56 -14.34
N THR A 176 12.94 12.98 -15.40
CA THR A 176 11.50 13.06 -15.70
C THR A 176 10.67 12.17 -14.76
N GLY A 177 11.11 12.00 -13.51
CA GLY A 177 10.43 11.17 -12.52
C GLY A 177 9.17 11.87 -12.01
N ARG A 178 8.13 11.10 -11.71
CA ARG A 178 6.87 11.60 -11.12
C ARG A 178 6.88 11.50 -9.58
N VAL A 179 7.85 10.79 -9.01
CA VAL A 179 8.03 10.66 -7.56
C VAL A 179 9.02 11.71 -7.04
N GLY A 180 8.52 12.59 -6.15
CA GLY A 180 9.36 13.51 -5.39
C GLY A 180 10.00 12.83 -4.18
N TYR A 181 11.18 13.27 -3.78
CA TYR A 181 11.88 12.73 -2.62
C TYR A 181 12.82 13.74 -1.98
N TRP A 182 13.10 13.54 -0.69
CA TRP A 182 14.13 14.25 0.04
C TRP A 182 15.37 13.37 0.15
N TYR A 183 16.54 13.94 -0.09
CA TYR A 183 17.82 13.25 0.02
C TYR A 183 18.78 14.01 0.92
N ARG A 184 19.40 13.30 1.85
CA ARG A 184 20.53 13.78 2.64
C ARG A 184 21.69 12.84 2.45
N GLU A 185 22.83 13.41 2.09
CA GLU A 185 24.09 12.68 2.00
C GLU A 185 24.53 12.24 3.40
N GLY A 186 24.88 10.95 3.54
CA GLY A 186 25.45 10.42 4.78
C GLY A 186 26.93 10.76 4.86
N LYS A 187 27.51 10.81 6.07
CA LYS A 187 28.96 11.05 6.20
C LYS A 187 29.75 9.75 6.12
N ASN A 188 29.12 8.59 6.29
CA ASN A 188 29.77 7.29 6.21
C ASN A 188 29.60 6.65 4.82
N PRO A 189 30.65 6.61 3.98
CA PRO A 189 30.57 6.01 2.64
C PRO A 189 30.47 4.47 2.68
N ASN A 190 30.71 3.85 3.84
CA ASN A 190 30.66 2.41 4.03
C ASN A 190 29.29 1.91 4.54
N LYS A 191 28.22 2.71 4.37
CA LYS A 191 26.85 2.29 4.67
C LYS A 191 26.00 2.30 3.41
N LYS A 192 25.13 1.30 3.28
CA LYS A 192 24.11 1.26 2.24
C LYS A 192 23.12 2.41 2.46
N PRO A 193 22.60 3.03 1.40
CA PRO A 193 21.60 4.07 1.54
C PRO A 193 20.31 3.50 2.15
N ILE A 194 19.61 4.32 2.93
CA ILE A 194 18.32 4.02 3.53
C ILE A 194 17.24 4.71 2.71
N VAL A 195 16.21 3.98 2.30
CA VAL A 195 15.03 4.52 1.63
C VAL A 195 13.83 4.37 2.55
N PHE A 196 13.33 5.49 3.06
CA PHE A 196 12.15 5.58 3.90
C PHE A 196 10.90 5.87 3.07
N ILE A 197 9.85 5.04 3.23
CA ILE A 197 8.57 5.15 2.51
C ILE A 197 7.42 5.19 3.52
N HIS A 198 6.74 6.34 3.62
CA HIS A 198 5.66 6.54 4.58
C HIS A 198 4.34 5.86 4.17
N GLY A 199 3.42 5.72 5.14
CA GLY A 199 2.06 5.22 4.93
C GLY A 199 1.06 6.30 4.51
N ILE A 200 -0.22 5.93 4.45
CA ILE A 200 -1.33 6.88 4.28
C ILE A 200 -1.40 7.77 5.52
N GLY A 201 -1.60 9.08 5.35
CA GLY A 201 -1.65 10.02 6.47
C GLY A 201 -1.29 11.44 6.07
N PRO A 202 -0.77 12.28 6.98
CA PRO A 202 -0.28 13.63 6.65
C PRO A 202 1.17 13.65 6.13
N GLY A 203 1.56 12.65 5.32
CA GLY A 203 2.90 12.54 4.73
C GLY A 203 4.00 12.16 5.73
N LEU A 204 5.17 12.81 5.63
CA LEU A 204 6.33 12.56 6.50
C LEU A 204 6.19 13.16 7.92
N LEU A 205 5.20 14.03 8.16
CA LEU A 205 5.03 14.76 9.42
C LEU A 205 5.02 13.88 10.68
N PRO A 206 4.23 12.79 10.78
CA PRO A 206 4.20 11.98 12.01
C PRO A 206 5.48 11.14 12.17
N TYR A 207 6.28 11.03 11.10
CA TYR A 207 7.55 10.30 11.08
C TYR A 207 8.74 11.21 11.37
N LEU A 208 8.59 12.52 11.52
CA LEU A 208 9.71 13.46 11.68
C LEU A 208 10.66 13.06 12.81
N LYS A 209 10.13 12.65 13.97
CA LYS A 209 10.96 12.17 15.10
C LYS A 209 11.76 10.91 14.71
N PHE A 210 11.11 9.98 14.02
CA PHE A 210 11.75 8.73 13.56
C PHE A 210 12.80 9.01 12.47
N VAL A 211 12.49 9.88 11.50
CA VAL A 211 13.42 10.34 10.46
C VAL A 211 14.62 11.05 11.08
N TYR A 212 14.41 11.86 12.12
CA TYR A 212 15.50 12.49 12.86
C TYR A 212 16.44 11.45 13.48
N HIS A 213 15.92 10.41 14.14
CA HIS A 213 16.75 9.34 14.68
C HIS A 213 17.45 8.50 13.59
N LEU A 214 16.88 8.37 12.39
CA LEU A 214 17.57 7.73 11.27
C LEU A 214 18.84 8.49 10.85
N LEU A 215 18.92 9.80 11.13
CA LEU A 215 20.13 10.60 10.86
C LEU A 215 21.33 10.14 11.68
N ASP A 216 21.10 9.54 12.86
CA ASP A 216 22.14 9.06 13.76
C ASP A 216 22.84 7.80 13.21
N ILE A 217 22.20 7.10 12.26
CA ILE A 217 22.81 5.97 11.54
C ILE A 217 23.92 6.45 10.59
N ASP A 218 23.92 7.72 10.19
CA ASP A 218 24.95 8.33 9.33
C ASP A 218 25.14 7.66 7.95
N ALA A 219 24.08 7.03 7.45
CA ALA A 219 23.98 6.52 6.08
C ALA A 219 23.31 7.56 5.17
N PRO A 220 23.50 7.50 3.84
CA PRO A 220 22.70 8.29 2.90
C PRO A 220 21.21 7.97 3.07
N LEU A 221 20.37 8.99 3.17
CA LEU A 221 18.96 8.83 3.53
C LEU A 221 18.04 9.48 2.50
N PHE A 222 17.15 8.66 1.95
CA PHE A 222 16.07 9.05 1.05
C PHE A 222 14.74 8.99 1.81
N CYS A 223 13.95 10.07 1.78
CA CYS A 223 12.56 10.06 2.24
C CYS A 223 11.65 10.29 1.04
N VAL A 224 10.92 9.26 0.64
CA VAL A 224 10.03 9.29 -0.54
C VAL A 224 8.76 10.05 -0.19
N GLU A 225 8.40 11.05 -1.00
CA GLU A 225 7.13 11.76 -0.86
C GLU A 225 6.04 11.06 -1.67
N GLN A 226 4.88 10.81 -1.05
CA GLN A 226 3.69 10.30 -1.73
C GLN A 226 2.51 11.25 -1.50
N PRO A 227 2.45 12.39 -2.23
CA PRO A 227 1.43 13.42 -2.01
C PRO A 227 0.00 12.92 -2.12
N TYR A 228 -0.23 11.98 -3.05
CA TYR A 228 -1.52 11.37 -3.37
C TYR A 228 -2.09 10.51 -2.22
N VAL A 229 -1.27 10.15 -1.23
CA VAL A 229 -1.73 9.51 0.02
C VAL A 229 -1.38 10.33 1.27
N SER A 230 -1.01 11.60 1.09
CA SER A 230 -0.55 12.50 2.16
C SER A 230 -1.62 13.51 2.63
N MET A 231 -2.91 13.23 2.42
CA MET A 231 -4.03 14.16 2.68
C MET A 231 -3.91 15.49 1.90
N ARG A 232 -3.15 15.51 0.80
CA ARG A 232 -2.96 16.68 -0.07
C ARG A 232 -3.94 16.60 -1.24
N CYS A 233 -4.46 17.75 -1.68
CA CYS A 233 -5.30 17.84 -2.86
C CYS A 233 -4.45 17.72 -4.13
N ILE A 234 -4.27 16.49 -4.61
CA ILE A 234 -3.45 16.13 -5.77
C ILE A 234 -4.29 15.26 -6.68
N GLU A 235 -4.41 15.67 -7.95
CA GLU A 235 -5.15 14.91 -8.97
C GLU A 235 -4.27 13.87 -9.65
N ASP A 236 -2.96 14.09 -9.67
CA ASP A 236 -2.02 13.29 -10.43
C ASP A 236 -1.46 12.15 -9.58
N VAL A 237 -1.86 10.91 -9.89
CA VAL A 237 -1.42 9.72 -9.17
C VAL A 237 -0.57 8.84 -10.09
N PRO A 238 0.70 8.58 -9.75
CA PRO A 238 1.53 7.66 -10.51
C PRO A 238 1.07 6.22 -10.28
N SER A 239 1.19 5.39 -11.31
CA SER A 239 1.01 3.95 -11.18
C SER A 239 2.10 3.34 -10.29
N MET A 240 1.84 2.14 -9.77
CA MET A 240 2.82 1.37 -9.01
C MET A 240 4.08 1.07 -9.84
N GLN A 241 3.92 0.83 -11.15
CA GLN A 241 5.00 0.53 -12.07
C GLN A 241 5.88 1.76 -12.32
N GLU A 242 5.28 2.95 -12.43
CA GLU A 242 6.01 4.22 -12.51
C GLU A 242 6.74 4.51 -11.20
N THR A 243 6.06 4.36 -10.06
CA THR A 243 6.64 4.58 -8.74
C THR A 243 7.90 3.73 -8.51
N VAL A 244 7.82 2.43 -8.80
CA VAL A 244 8.99 1.53 -8.69
C VAL A 244 10.13 1.95 -9.63
N GLN A 245 9.82 2.35 -10.86
CA GLN A 245 10.84 2.82 -11.81
C GLN A 245 11.53 4.08 -11.33
N ASP A 246 10.78 5.01 -10.76
CA ASP A 246 11.33 6.27 -10.26
C ASP A 246 12.18 6.05 -9.02
N LEU A 247 11.85 5.09 -8.14
CA LEU A 247 12.72 4.70 -7.02
C LEU A 247 14.04 4.09 -7.50
N GLU A 248 14.01 3.26 -8.55
CA GLU A 248 15.23 2.72 -9.17
C GLU A 248 16.08 3.84 -9.78
N ARG A 249 15.45 4.75 -10.55
CA ARG A 249 16.12 5.92 -11.13
C ARG A 249 16.70 6.86 -10.08
N MET A 250 15.97 7.09 -8.98
CA MET A 250 16.42 7.87 -7.84
C MET A 250 17.73 7.31 -7.28
N LEU A 251 17.77 6.01 -6.98
CA LEU A 251 19.00 5.38 -6.47
C LEU A 251 20.15 5.48 -7.48
N HIS A 252 19.89 5.18 -8.75
CA HIS A 252 20.89 5.25 -9.81
C HIS A 252 21.43 6.67 -10.02
N PHE A 253 20.57 7.69 -9.92
CA PHE A 253 20.96 9.09 -10.06
C PHE A 253 21.97 9.51 -8.98
N HIS A 254 21.82 9.00 -7.75
CA HIS A 254 22.77 9.23 -6.65
C HIS A 254 23.89 8.21 -6.58
N GLY A 255 24.07 7.37 -7.62
CA GLY A 255 25.17 6.42 -7.72
C GLY A 255 25.00 5.10 -6.94
N PHE A 256 23.82 4.84 -6.38
CA PHE A 256 23.55 3.64 -5.59
C PHE A 256 22.91 2.52 -6.43
N ARG A 257 23.29 1.28 -6.13
CA ARG A 257 22.74 0.07 -6.78
C ARG A 257 21.85 -0.75 -5.84
N ASP A 258 21.98 -0.59 -4.54
CA ASP A 258 21.18 -1.25 -3.52
C ASP A 258 20.88 -0.28 -2.37
N ALA A 259 19.90 -0.64 -1.56
CA ALA A 259 19.44 0.19 -0.45
C ALA A 259 18.74 -0.68 0.61
N VAL A 260 18.73 -0.19 1.84
CA VAL A 260 17.86 -0.69 2.92
C VAL A 260 16.55 0.06 2.84
N TYR A 261 15.46 -0.66 2.59
CA TYR A 261 14.13 -0.07 2.55
C TYR A 261 13.44 -0.18 3.91
N VAL A 262 12.95 0.95 4.41
CA VAL A 262 12.19 1.05 5.65
C VAL A 262 10.83 1.64 5.30
N SER A 263 9.77 0.86 5.45
CA SER A 263 8.43 1.30 5.04
C SER A 263 7.39 1.00 6.10
N HIS A 264 6.37 1.85 6.16
CA HIS A 264 5.24 1.69 7.07
C HIS A 264 3.92 1.67 6.29
N SER A 265 2.97 0.82 6.72
CA SER A 265 1.63 0.72 6.15
C SER A 265 1.66 0.57 4.61
N LEU A 266 0.94 1.42 3.85
CA LEU A 266 0.94 1.41 2.39
C LEU A 266 2.34 1.44 1.76
N GLY A 267 3.34 2.06 2.40
CA GLY A 267 4.71 2.07 1.92
C GLY A 267 5.30 0.67 1.75
N VAL A 268 4.87 -0.30 2.56
CA VAL A 268 5.31 -1.71 2.47
C VAL A 268 4.91 -2.33 1.13
N VAL A 269 3.77 -1.93 0.56
CA VAL A 269 3.30 -2.40 -0.76
C VAL A 269 4.24 -1.91 -1.86
N ILE A 270 4.70 -0.66 -1.76
CA ILE A 270 5.66 -0.06 -2.70
C ILE A 270 7.01 -0.78 -2.61
N GLN A 271 7.55 -0.96 -1.40
CA GLN A 271 8.79 -1.70 -1.17
C GLN A 271 8.73 -3.13 -1.72
N THR A 272 7.63 -3.82 -1.45
CA THR A 272 7.42 -5.21 -1.90
C THR A 272 7.37 -5.31 -3.42
N ARG A 273 6.70 -4.37 -4.09
CA ARG A 273 6.66 -4.30 -5.56
C ARG A 273 8.00 -3.91 -6.17
N SER A 274 8.76 -3.01 -5.53
CA SER A 274 10.13 -2.68 -5.96
C SER A 274 11.04 -3.91 -5.93
N SER A 275 10.93 -4.71 -4.87
CA SER A 275 11.69 -5.96 -4.73
C SER A 275 11.36 -7.02 -5.79
N ARG A 276 10.11 -7.06 -6.29
CA ARG A 276 9.68 -8.00 -7.36
C ARG A 276 10.40 -7.76 -8.68
N ARG A 277 10.50 -6.49 -9.10
CA ARG A 277 11.03 -6.13 -10.43
C ARG A 277 12.51 -6.53 -10.60
N ARG A 278 13.29 -6.47 -9.52
CA ARG A 278 14.72 -6.84 -9.52
C ARG A 278 14.99 -8.32 -9.74
N LYS A 279 14.04 -9.23 -9.45
CA LYS A 279 14.31 -10.68 -9.42
C LYS A 279 13.58 -11.51 -10.47
N SER A 280 12.69 -10.94 -11.28
CA SER A 280 11.98 -11.74 -12.28
C SER A 280 11.35 -10.91 -13.40
N GLN A 281 11.86 -11.13 -14.62
CA GLN A 281 11.17 -10.88 -15.88
C GLN A 281 10.34 -12.12 -16.31
N HIS A 282 10.15 -13.12 -15.44
CA HIS A 282 9.49 -14.41 -15.72
C HIS A 282 8.68 -14.99 -14.54
N GLN A 283 7.35 -15.03 -14.72
CA GLN A 283 6.35 -15.94 -14.12
C GLN A 283 5.95 -15.83 -12.64
N ASN A 284 4.64 -16.13 -12.45
CA ASN A 284 3.78 -16.20 -11.27
C ASN A 284 4.32 -17.02 -10.07
N ARG A 285 5.45 -16.63 -9.47
CA ARG A 285 5.90 -17.18 -8.19
C ARG A 285 5.66 -16.19 -7.05
N THR A 286 5.25 -16.73 -5.90
CA THR A 286 5.24 -16.05 -4.60
C THR A 286 6.54 -15.28 -4.39
N ILE A 287 6.43 -14.05 -3.87
CA ILE A 287 7.59 -13.16 -3.70
C ILE A 287 8.54 -13.80 -2.69
N ARG A 288 9.73 -14.17 -3.13
CA ARG A 288 10.82 -14.45 -2.18
C ARG A 288 11.42 -13.13 -1.73
N MET A 289 11.05 -12.73 -0.52
CA MET A 289 11.65 -11.58 0.16
C MET A 289 13.18 -11.74 0.27
N PRO A 290 13.95 -10.63 0.26
CA PRO A 290 15.38 -10.69 0.57
C PRO A 290 15.64 -11.38 1.91
N ARG A 291 16.79 -12.07 2.05
CA ARG A 291 17.14 -12.77 3.31
C ARG A 291 17.20 -11.81 4.50
N ALA A 292 17.72 -10.60 4.29
CA ALA A 292 17.70 -9.52 5.27
C ALA A 292 16.35 -8.77 5.23
N THR A 293 15.27 -9.45 5.60
CA THR A 293 13.94 -8.85 5.77
C THR A 293 13.50 -9.05 7.21
N LYS A 294 13.13 -7.96 7.88
CA LYS A 294 12.46 -8.01 9.19
C LYS A 294 11.14 -7.24 9.09
N VAL A 295 10.06 -7.82 9.62
CA VAL A 295 8.72 -7.21 9.64
C VAL A 295 8.31 -6.97 11.07
N PHE A 296 7.88 -5.75 11.39
CA PHE A 296 7.30 -5.40 12.69
C PHE A 296 5.79 -5.26 12.52
N LEU A 297 5.02 -5.88 13.42
CA LEU A 297 3.56 -5.94 13.37
C LEU A 297 3.00 -5.41 14.69
N SER A 298 2.03 -4.50 14.66
CA SER A 298 1.40 -4.00 15.90
C SER A 298 0.38 -5.02 16.43
N GLU A 299 0.41 -5.36 17.72
CA GLU A 299 -0.47 -6.40 18.30
C GLU A 299 -1.96 -6.11 18.11
N HIS A 300 -2.37 -4.86 18.32
CA HIS A 300 -3.76 -4.40 18.23
C HIS A 300 -3.99 -3.59 16.95
N ASP A 301 -3.37 -4.01 15.84
CA ASP A 301 -3.52 -3.34 14.55
C ASP A 301 -4.96 -3.49 14.03
N ASN A 302 -5.67 -2.37 13.93
CA ASN A 302 -7.06 -2.32 13.48
C ASN A 302 -7.22 -2.40 11.94
N ILE A 303 -6.12 -2.47 11.20
CA ILE A 303 -6.11 -2.49 9.73
C ILE A 303 -5.64 -3.86 9.22
N VAL A 304 -4.60 -4.41 9.85
CA VAL A 304 -3.97 -5.67 9.44
C VAL A 304 -4.10 -6.67 10.57
N ASN A 305 -4.58 -7.88 10.29
CA ASN A 305 -4.57 -8.96 11.28
C ASN A 305 -3.13 -9.43 11.53
N SER A 306 -2.47 -8.82 12.51
CA SER A 306 -1.06 -9.04 12.84
C SER A 306 -0.75 -10.48 13.21
N SER A 307 -1.63 -11.15 13.96
CA SER A 307 -1.45 -12.57 14.33
C SER A 307 -1.40 -13.47 13.10
N ARG A 308 -2.37 -13.31 12.18
CA ARG A 308 -2.42 -14.08 10.93
C ARG A 308 -1.22 -13.78 10.02
N VAL A 309 -0.80 -12.52 9.94
CA VAL A 309 0.37 -12.13 9.14
C VAL A 309 1.66 -12.67 9.76
N HIS A 310 1.81 -12.61 11.08
CA HIS A 310 2.96 -13.15 11.80
C HIS A 310 3.11 -14.65 11.57
N GLU A 311 2.02 -15.40 11.69
CA GLU A 311 2.00 -16.84 11.40
C GLU A 311 2.42 -17.12 9.95
N TYR A 312 1.81 -16.44 8.98
CA TYR A 312 2.16 -16.59 7.57
C TYR A 312 3.64 -16.30 7.29
N LEU A 313 4.18 -15.20 7.84
CA LEU A 313 5.58 -14.83 7.64
C LEU A 313 6.54 -15.85 8.27
N SER A 314 6.22 -16.30 9.48
CA SER A 314 7.01 -17.28 10.22
C SER A 314 7.03 -18.64 9.51
N SER A 315 5.88 -19.12 9.03
CA SER A 315 5.80 -20.35 8.22
C SER A 315 6.59 -20.28 6.91
N ASN A 316 6.82 -19.08 6.38
CA ASN A 316 7.61 -18.84 5.18
C ASN A 316 9.07 -18.44 5.47
N GLY A 317 9.52 -18.53 6.72
CA GLY A 317 10.91 -18.24 7.12
C GLY A 317 11.30 -16.76 7.04
N VAL A 318 10.33 -15.84 7.09
CA VAL A 318 10.58 -14.40 7.17
C VAL A 318 10.58 -13.97 8.63
N ASN A 319 11.65 -13.29 9.05
CA ASN A 319 11.75 -12.77 10.41
C ASN A 319 10.65 -11.72 10.64
N SER A 320 9.76 -11.97 11.60
CA SER A 320 8.72 -11.04 11.98
C SER A 320 8.58 -10.98 13.49
N GLU A 321 8.21 -9.81 13.99
CA GLU A 321 8.11 -9.51 15.41
C GLU A 321 6.83 -8.72 15.69
N VAL A 322 6.07 -9.17 16.69
CA VAL A 322 4.85 -8.50 17.13
C VAL A 322 5.20 -7.50 18.23
N MET A 323 4.81 -6.25 18.04
CA MET A 323 5.01 -5.16 18.98
C MET A 323 3.82 -5.09 19.94
N GLU A 324 4.03 -5.58 21.16
CA GLU A 324 3.00 -5.71 22.20
C GLU A 324 2.38 -4.37 22.60
N GLY A 325 1.05 -4.34 22.73
CA GLY A 325 0.27 -3.20 23.19
C GLY A 325 0.24 -2.00 22.23
N LEU A 326 0.62 -2.19 20.96
CA LEU A 326 0.62 -1.14 19.95
C LEU A 326 -0.55 -1.30 18.98
N ASP A 327 -1.14 -0.16 18.60
CA ASP A 327 -2.00 -0.02 17.42
C ASP A 327 -1.13 0.31 16.18
N HIS A 328 -1.73 0.31 14.98
CA HIS A 328 -1.05 0.36 13.66
C HIS A 328 0.13 1.35 13.59
N GLY A 329 -0.10 2.63 13.91
CA GLY A 329 0.93 3.68 13.83
C GLY A 329 1.63 4.00 15.14
N TRP A 330 1.35 3.29 16.24
CA TRP A 330 1.75 3.72 17.59
C TRP A 330 3.24 3.57 17.87
N PHE A 331 3.98 2.81 17.06
CA PHE A 331 5.43 2.70 17.17
C PHE A 331 6.13 4.07 17.09
N LEU A 332 5.51 5.06 16.41
CA LEU A 332 6.01 6.43 16.31
C LEU A 332 6.10 7.15 17.67
N PHE A 333 5.37 6.67 18.67
CA PHE A 333 5.31 7.27 20.00
C PHE A 333 5.98 6.40 21.08
N LYS A 334 6.48 5.21 20.74
CA LYS A 334 7.05 4.24 21.68
C LYS A 334 8.56 4.11 21.45
N SER A 335 9.35 4.83 22.23
CA SER A 335 10.81 4.93 22.03
C SER A 335 11.53 3.57 22.04
N ALA A 336 11.09 2.60 22.85
CA ALA A 336 11.70 1.27 22.87
C ALA A 336 11.60 0.55 21.51
N TRP A 337 10.40 0.55 20.92
CA TRP A 337 10.17 -0.03 19.59
C TRP A 337 10.86 0.76 18.49
N GLN A 338 10.89 2.10 18.59
CA GLN A 338 11.68 2.92 17.66
C GLN A 338 13.16 2.51 17.69
N GLN A 339 13.73 2.34 18.88
CA GLN A 339 15.14 1.97 19.03
C GLN A 339 15.42 0.61 18.39
N GLN A 340 14.59 -0.40 18.65
CA GLN A 340 14.77 -1.72 18.08
C GLN A 340 14.67 -1.75 16.55
N ILE A 341 13.76 -0.94 15.98
CA ILE A 341 13.67 -0.75 14.53
C ILE A 341 14.95 -0.07 14.03
N LEU A 342 15.41 1.00 14.68
CA LEU A 342 16.63 1.72 14.30
C LEU A 342 17.88 0.83 14.35
N ASP A 343 18.01 0.00 15.39
CA ASP A 343 19.12 -0.96 15.54
C ASP A 343 19.11 -1.96 14.37
N THR A 344 17.94 -2.50 14.04
CA THR A 344 17.76 -3.39 12.88
C THR A 344 18.17 -2.70 11.57
N VAL A 345 17.77 -1.43 11.38
CA VAL A 345 18.11 -0.67 10.18
C VAL A 345 19.62 -0.41 10.12
N SER A 346 20.25 -0.08 11.24
CA SER A 346 21.70 0.12 11.32
C SER A 346 22.48 -1.15 10.97
N ASP A 347 22.02 -2.30 11.47
CA ASP A 347 22.61 -3.60 11.15
C ASP A 347 22.50 -3.93 9.66
N TYR A 348 21.34 -3.69 9.04
CA TYR A 348 21.12 -3.95 7.62
C TYR A 348 21.83 -2.93 6.71
N ALA A 349 22.05 -1.71 7.19
CA ALA A 349 22.78 -0.67 6.45
C ALA A 349 24.29 -0.93 6.44
N SER A 350 24.80 -1.74 7.35
CA SER A 350 26.21 -2.11 7.41
C SER A 350 26.58 -3.05 6.25
N ILE A 351 27.71 -2.78 5.57
CA ILE A 351 28.14 -3.51 4.34
C ILE A 351 28.35 -5.02 4.56
N ASN A 352 28.49 -5.47 5.80
CA ASN A 352 28.75 -6.88 6.13
C ASN A 352 27.53 -7.82 5.98
N ASN A 353 26.39 -7.33 5.46
CA ASN A 353 25.13 -8.09 5.28
C ASN A 353 24.68 -8.20 3.82
#